data_AF-A0AAV2ZFB4-F1
#
_entry.id   AF-A0AAV2ZFB4-F1
#
_cell.length_a   1.000
_cell.length_b   1.000
_cell.length_c   1.000
_cell.angle_alpha   90.00
_cell.angle_beta   90.00
_cell.angle_gamma   90.00
#
_symmetry.space_group_name_H-M   'P 1'
#
loop_
_entity.id
_entity.type
_entity.pdbx_description
1 polymer ?
#
loop_
_entity_poly.entity_id
_entity_poly.type
_entity_poly.pdbx_seq_one_letter_code
_entity_poly.pdbx_strand_id
1 'polypeptide(L)'
;MKATTKTTASDECRRMQRMRMILQKAMDVSVRHASAASLKDLFAAECADEPELLQQLFPSENAASEDELCAQVLQRLRHKIEHAFEEVVARDNVDQKLRTLESILEEAEAIKLQQKADEEKNEATDVEEPTPLKGSTAAVSTPGVSTPDVTNRTTASPARTSAANWTPEELVLRQRQRVMEDEKRELTQLVASLRSENEALQSALDMKRDQVKQHLEQLQRLATHLDDAVQYARDYAERTPVP
;
A
#
# COMPACT_ATOMS: atom_id res chain seq x y z
N MET A 1 -5.80 19.39 5.67
CA MET A 1 -6.93 18.49 5.97
C MET A 1 -6.81 17.28 5.05
N LYS A 2 -6.29 16.14 5.53
CA LYS A 2 -6.23 14.90 4.74
C LYS A 2 -7.63 14.32 4.68
N ALA A 3 -8.17 14.12 3.48
CA ALA A 3 -9.44 13.46 3.28
C ALA A 3 -9.29 12.00 3.75
N THR A 4 -9.82 11.69 4.94
CA THR A 4 -10.05 10.32 5.37
C THR A 4 -11.25 9.80 4.58
N THR A 5 -10.98 9.18 3.43
CA THR A 5 -11.98 8.41 2.70
C THR A 5 -12.42 7.27 3.60
N LYS A 6 -13.60 7.40 4.20
CA LYS A 6 -14.24 6.35 4.99
C LYS A 6 -14.59 5.22 4.03
N THR A 7 -13.69 4.25 3.89
CA THR A 7 -13.91 3.03 3.11
C THR A 7 -15.15 2.33 3.64
N THR A 8 -16.18 2.24 2.83
CA THR A 8 -17.43 1.54 3.16
C THR A 8 -17.13 0.05 3.29
N ALA A 9 -17.68 -0.58 4.33
CA ALA A 9 -17.45 -2.00 4.67
C ALA A 9 -17.79 -3.02 3.55
N SER A 10 -18.43 -2.56 2.47
CA SER A 10 -18.79 -3.39 1.31
C SER A 10 -17.63 -3.65 0.33
N ASP A 11 -16.55 -2.85 0.37
CA ASP A 11 -15.45 -2.93 -0.61
C ASP A 11 -14.16 -3.50 -0.01
N GLU A 12 -14.25 -4.19 1.12
CA GLU A 12 -13.10 -4.80 1.77
C GLU A 12 -12.67 -6.09 1.05
N CYS A 13 -11.38 -6.21 0.80
CA CYS A 13 -10.75 -7.42 0.25
C CYS A 13 -10.99 -8.63 1.18
N ARG A 14 -11.24 -9.83 0.63
CA ARG A 14 -11.61 -11.01 1.44
C ARG A 14 -10.52 -11.39 2.45
N ARG A 15 -9.25 -11.21 2.11
CA ARG A 15 -8.10 -11.40 3.02
C ARG A 15 -8.10 -10.38 4.15
N MET A 16 -8.40 -9.12 3.88
CA MET A 16 -8.45 -8.07 4.90
C MET A 16 -9.58 -8.37 5.91
N GLN A 17 -10.75 -8.77 5.41
CA GLN A 17 -11.87 -9.20 6.24
C GLN A 17 -11.48 -10.39 7.14
N ARG A 18 -10.77 -11.38 6.58
CA ARG A 18 -10.24 -12.51 7.37
C ARG A 18 -9.26 -12.07 8.44
N MET A 19 -8.37 -11.13 8.13
CA MET A 19 -7.43 -10.55 9.09
C MET A 19 -8.16 -9.88 10.26
N ARG A 20 -9.18 -9.06 9.97
CA ARG A 20 -10.02 -8.45 11.01
C ARG A 20 -10.73 -9.49 11.88
N MET A 21 -11.30 -10.53 11.26
CA MET A 21 -11.93 -11.63 12.01
C MET A 21 -10.94 -12.36 12.92
N ILE A 22 -9.71 -12.61 12.45
CA ILE A 22 -8.66 -13.26 13.25
C ILE A 22 -8.28 -12.38 14.44
N LEU A 23 -8.08 -11.07 14.22
CA LEU A 23 -7.78 -10.13 15.29
C LEU A 23 -8.90 -10.10 16.34
N GLN A 24 -10.16 -9.98 15.89
CA GLN A 24 -11.32 -10.01 16.77
C GLN A 24 -11.38 -11.30 17.59
N LYS A 25 -11.13 -12.44 16.93
CA LYS A 25 -11.11 -13.74 17.61
C LYS A 25 -9.98 -13.85 18.63
N ALA A 26 -8.79 -13.35 18.30
CA ALA A 26 -7.66 -13.35 19.21
C ALA A 26 -7.94 -12.50 20.45
N MET A 27 -8.48 -11.29 20.26
CA MET A 27 -8.91 -10.42 21.37
C MET A 27 -9.97 -11.10 22.24
N ASP A 28 -10.99 -11.71 21.64
CA ASP A 28 -12.05 -12.40 22.39
C ASP A 28 -11.50 -13.58 23.19
N VAL A 29 -10.50 -14.31 22.67
CA VAL A 29 -9.82 -15.39 23.40
C VAL A 29 -9.00 -14.83 24.55
N SER A 30 -8.19 -13.79 24.33
CA SER A 30 -7.40 -13.14 25.37
C SER A 30 -8.27 -12.58 26.50
N VAL A 31 -9.40 -11.96 26.18
CA VAL A 31 -10.38 -11.45 27.16
C VAL A 31 -10.97 -12.57 28.00
N ARG A 32 -11.33 -13.71 27.40
CA ARG A 32 -11.88 -14.86 28.15
C ARG A 32 -10.91 -15.46 29.16
N HIS A 33 -9.60 -15.33 28.92
CA HIS A 33 -8.56 -15.86 29.81
C HIS A 33 -8.19 -14.87 30.91
N ALA A 34 -8.44 -13.59 30.70
CA ALA A 34 -8.27 -12.55 31.71
C ALA A 34 -9.51 -12.51 32.63
N SER A 35 -9.50 -13.30 33.70
CA SER A 35 -10.50 -13.13 34.77
C SER A 35 -10.31 -11.75 35.44
N ALA A 36 -11.40 -11.14 35.92
CA ALA A 36 -11.36 -9.84 36.59
C ALA A 36 -10.36 -9.80 37.76
N ALA A 37 -10.31 -10.87 38.56
CA ALA A 37 -9.34 -11.04 39.63
C ALA A 37 -7.88 -11.04 39.13
N SER A 38 -7.61 -11.67 37.97
CA SER A 38 -6.26 -11.75 37.42
C SER A 38 -5.75 -10.41 36.87
N LEU A 39 -6.63 -9.52 36.40
CA LEU A 39 -6.23 -8.25 35.78
C LEU A 39 -5.74 -7.25 36.82
N LYS A 40 -6.48 -7.08 37.91
CA LYS A 40 -6.11 -6.17 39.00
C LYS A 40 -4.80 -6.59 39.64
N ASP A 41 -4.62 -7.89 39.87
CA ASP A 41 -3.40 -8.45 40.45
C ASP A 41 -2.19 -8.31 39.49
N LEU A 42 -2.39 -8.52 38.18
CA LEU A 42 -1.35 -8.28 37.16
C LEU A 42 -0.92 -6.82 37.12
N PHE A 43 -1.88 -5.88 37.05
CA PHE A 43 -1.56 -4.46 37.03
C PHE A 43 -0.99 -3.99 38.38
N ALA A 44 -1.38 -4.58 39.50
CA ALA A 44 -0.80 -4.27 40.81
C ALA A 44 0.66 -4.71 40.90
N ALA A 45 1.03 -5.85 40.31
CA ALA A 45 2.40 -6.31 40.26
C ALA A 45 3.25 -5.47 39.30
N GLU A 46 2.70 -5.07 38.15
CA GLU A 46 3.44 -4.37 37.09
C GLU A 46 3.52 -2.84 37.32
N CYS A 47 2.52 -2.25 37.98
CA CYS A 47 2.48 -0.84 38.37
C CYS A 47 2.84 -0.64 39.86
N ALA A 48 3.61 -1.55 40.46
CA ALA A 48 4.00 -1.45 41.87
C ALA A 48 4.74 -0.13 42.18
N ASP A 49 5.48 0.41 41.20
CA ASP A 49 6.23 1.66 41.31
C ASP A 49 5.37 2.90 41.03
N GLU A 50 4.17 2.75 40.46
CA GLU A 50 3.31 3.85 40.00
C GLU A 50 1.84 3.65 40.43
N PRO A 51 1.52 3.78 41.74
CA PRO A 51 0.18 3.53 42.27
C PRO A 51 -0.88 4.51 41.72
N GLU A 52 -0.46 5.70 41.27
CA GLU A 52 -1.32 6.71 40.67
C GLU A 52 -1.92 6.24 39.33
N LEU A 53 -1.16 5.49 38.52
CA LEU A 53 -1.67 4.89 37.28
C LEU A 53 -2.72 3.83 37.58
N LEU A 54 -2.50 3.03 38.61
CA LEU A 54 -3.45 2.02 39.03
C LEU A 54 -4.73 2.67 39.55
N GLN A 55 -4.64 3.79 40.26
CA GLN A 55 -5.80 4.57 40.69
C GLN A 55 -6.53 5.26 39.51
N GLN A 56 -5.81 5.65 38.46
CA GLN A 56 -6.40 6.19 37.23
C GLN A 56 -7.13 5.13 36.41
N LEU A 57 -6.60 3.90 36.38
CA LEU A 57 -7.20 2.75 35.70
C LEU A 57 -8.35 2.13 36.51
N PHE A 58 -8.24 2.16 37.84
CA PHE A 58 -9.20 1.60 38.78
C PHE A 58 -9.63 2.63 39.84
N PRO A 59 -10.40 3.67 39.46
CA PRO A 59 -10.82 4.71 40.40
C PRO A 59 -11.68 4.13 41.52
N SER A 60 -11.24 4.33 42.76
CA SER A 60 -11.82 3.75 43.98
C SER A 60 -13.20 4.33 44.34
N GLU A 61 -13.59 5.46 43.73
CA GLU A 61 -14.71 6.29 44.17
C GLU A 61 -16.06 5.91 43.53
N ASN A 62 -16.04 5.10 42.48
CA ASN A 62 -17.27 4.59 41.87
C ASN A 62 -17.53 3.19 42.38
N ALA A 63 -18.61 3.00 43.15
CA ALA A 63 -19.11 1.70 43.60
C ALA A 63 -19.66 0.80 42.46
N ALA A 64 -19.09 0.93 41.26
CA ALA A 64 -19.26 -0.04 40.19
C ALA A 64 -18.66 -1.37 40.67
N SER A 65 -19.29 -2.49 40.33
CA SER A 65 -18.72 -3.79 40.64
C SER A 65 -17.35 -3.91 39.97
N GLU A 66 -16.40 -4.62 40.60
CA GLU A 66 -15.07 -4.85 40.02
C GLU A 66 -15.17 -5.46 38.60
N ASP A 67 -16.23 -6.25 38.36
CA ASP A 67 -16.57 -6.83 37.06
C ASP A 67 -16.92 -5.76 36.01
N GLU A 68 -17.68 -4.72 36.37
CA GLU A 68 -18.05 -3.64 35.46
C GLU A 68 -16.82 -2.80 35.07
N LEU A 69 -15.96 -2.51 36.04
CA LEU A 69 -14.71 -1.79 35.81
C LEU A 69 -13.76 -2.60 34.92
N CYS A 70 -13.62 -3.90 35.16
CA CYS A 70 -12.85 -4.79 34.30
C CYS A 70 -13.42 -4.83 32.88
N ALA A 71 -14.74 -4.91 32.72
CA ALA A 71 -15.39 -4.87 31.42
C ALA A 71 -15.10 -3.55 30.68
N GLN A 72 -15.14 -2.40 31.37
CA GLN A 72 -14.80 -1.10 30.79
C GLN A 72 -13.33 -1.02 30.36
N VAL A 73 -12.40 -1.49 31.20
CA VAL A 73 -10.96 -1.51 30.88
C VAL A 73 -10.69 -2.39 29.65
N LEU A 74 -11.26 -3.59 29.61
CA LEU A 74 -11.14 -4.51 28.49
C LEU A 74 -11.77 -3.94 27.21
N GLN A 75 -12.92 -3.29 27.31
CA GLN A 75 -13.55 -2.60 26.19
C GLN A 75 -12.63 -1.48 25.69
N ARG A 76 -12.07 -0.65 26.57
CA ARG A 76 -11.15 0.43 26.18
C ARG A 76 -9.88 -0.12 25.53
N LEU A 77 -9.32 -1.20 26.06
CA LEU A 77 -8.16 -1.88 25.49
C LEU A 77 -8.47 -2.40 24.08
N ARG A 78 -9.63 -3.05 23.89
CA ARG A 78 -10.10 -3.51 22.58
C ARG A 78 -10.15 -2.38 21.55
N HIS A 79 -10.77 -1.25 21.89
CA HIS A 79 -10.85 -0.10 21.00
C HIS A 79 -9.47 0.46 20.65
N LYS A 80 -8.54 0.51 21.61
CA LYS A 80 -7.16 0.95 21.35
C LYS A 80 -6.42 0.00 20.41
N ILE A 81 -6.58 -1.31 20.59
CA ILE A 81 -5.97 -2.33 19.71
C ILE A 81 -6.56 -2.22 18.30
N GLU A 82 -7.88 -2.10 18.16
CA GLU A 82 -8.55 -1.91 16.87
C GLU A 82 -8.06 -0.63 16.18
N HIS A 83 -7.95 0.47 16.91
CA HIS A 83 -7.42 1.72 16.39
C HIS A 83 -5.97 1.59 15.91
N ALA A 84 -5.09 1.02 16.73
CA ALA A 84 -3.69 0.80 16.38
C ALA A 84 -3.55 -0.12 15.17
N PHE A 85 -4.42 -1.14 15.06
CA PHE A 85 -4.47 -2.01 13.90
C PHE A 85 -4.85 -1.24 12.62
N GLU A 86 -5.90 -0.42 12.66
CA GLU A 86 -6.31 0.40 11.52
C GLU A 86 -5.23 1.41 11.12
N GLU A 87 -4.50 1.99 12.08
CA GLU A 87 -3.35 2.85 11.80
C GLU A 87 -2.24 2.11 11.06
N VAL A 88 -1.89 0.89 11.48
CA VAL A 88 -0.89 0.06 10.80
C VAL A 88 -1.35 -0.31 9.39
N VAL A 89 -2.61 -0.72 9.23
CA VAL A 89 -3.21 -1.05 7.93
C VAL A 89 -3.15 0.13 6.97
N ALA A 90 -3.51 1.33 7.45
CA ALA A 90 -3.48 2.56 6.67
C ALA A 90 -2.05 2.99 6.34
N ARG A 91 -1.13 2.96 7.31
CA ARG A 91 0.26 3.38 7.13
C ARG A 91 0.98 2.51 6.10
N ASP A 92 0.80 1.20 6.18
CA ASP A 92 1.56 0.25 5.39
C ASP A 92 0.83 -0.16 4.09
N ASN A 93 -0.30 0.49 3.79
CA ASN A 93 -1.19 0.23 2.65
C ASN A 93 -1.53 -1.26 2.52
N VAL A 94 -1.83 -1.91 3.65
CA VAL A 94 -2.02 -3.36 3.72
C VAL A 94 -3.21 -3.80 2.87
N ASP A 95 -4.32 -3.07 2.90
CA ASP A 95 -5.51 -3.40 2.12
C ASP A 95 -5.21 -3.42 0.61
N GLN A 96 -4.47 -2.43 0.11
CA GLN A 96 -4.07 -2.38 -1.30
C GLN A 96 -3.17 -3.56 -1.67
N LYS A 97 -2.19 -3.88 -0.83
CA LYS A 97 -1.29 -5.04 -1.04
C LYS A 97 -2.06 -6.36 -1.07
N LEU A 98 -3.05 -6.51 -0.18
CA LEU A 98 -3.89 -7.70 -0.12
C LEU A 98 -4.80 -7.82 -1.36
N ARG A 99 -5.35 -6.71 -1.87
CA ARG A 99 -6.11 -6.69 -3.13
C ARG A 99 -5.25 -7.13 -4.32
N THR A 100 -4.05 -6.58 -4.44
CA THR A 100 -3.11 -6.98 -5.51
C THR A 100 -2.78 -8.46 -5.41
N LEU A 101 -2.55 -8.98 -4.21
CA LEU A 101 -2.29 -10.40 -4.01
C LEU A 101 -3.49 -11.28 -4.39
N GLU A 102 -4.72 -10.86 -4.09
CA GLU A 102 -5.93 -11.58 -4.52
C GLU A 102 -6.05 -11.60 -6.05
N SER A 103 -5.84 -10.48 -6.73
CA SER A 103 -5.85 -10.41 -8.21
C SER A 103 -4.85 -11.38 -8.82
N ILE A 104 -3.59 -11.39 -8.33
CA ILE A 104 -2.54 -12.27 -8.85
C ILE A 104 -2.91 -13.74 -8.65
N LEU A 105 -3.55 -14.09 -7.52
CA LEU A 105 -3.97 -15.46 -7.27
C LEU A 105 -5.15 -15.88 -8.15
N GLU A 106 -6.13 -15.01 -8.34
CA GLU A 106 -7.26 -15.27 -9.24
C GLU A 106 -6.79 -15.47 -10.68
N GLU A 107 -5.84 -14.64 -11.14
CA GLU A 107 -5.19 -14.80 -12.45
C GLU A 107 -4.44 -16.12 -12.57
N ALA A 108 -3.64 -16.47 -11.55
CA ALA A 108 -2.89 -17.73 -11.53
C ALA A 108 -3.82 -18.97 -11.52
N GLU A 109 -4.92 -18.91 -10.78
CA GLU A 109 -5.94 -19.95 -10.75
C GLU A 109 -6.64 -20.09 -12.11
N ALA A 110 -6.96 -18.97 -12.77
CA ALA A 110 -7.56 -18.98 -14.11
C ALA A 110 -6.62 -19.61 -15.16
N ILE A 111 -5.33 -19.23 -15.16
CA ILE A 111 -4.32 -19.82 -16.05
C ILE A 111 -4.20 -21.33 -15.81
N LYS A 112 -4.16 -21.76 -14.55
CA LYS A 112 -4.09 -23.17 -14.19
C LYS A 112 -5.33 -23.94 -14.66
N LEU A 113 -6.52 -23.34 -14.59
CA LEU A 113 -7.75 -23.94 -15.08
C LEU A 113 -7.72 -24.10 -16.61
N GLN A 114 -7.20 -23.08 -17.32
CA GLN A 114 -7.06 -23.11 -18.77
C GLN A 114 -6.06 -24.16 -19.24
N GLN A 115 -4.90 -24.26 -18.59
CA GLN A 115 -3.89 -25.27 -18.89
C GLN A 115 -4.45 -26.69 -18.77
N LYS A 116 -5.21 -26.97 -17.70
CA LYS A 116 -5.87 -28.27 -17.51
C LYS A 116 -6.89 -28.57 -18.61
N ALA A 117 -7.66 -27.57 -19.03
CA ALA A 117 -8.65 -27.74 -20.10
C ALA A 117 -8.00 -28.00 -21.47
N ASP A 118 -6.82 -27.41 -21.71
CA ASP A 118 -6.05 -27.65 -22.93
C ASP A 118 -5.34 -29.02 -22.91
N GLU A 119 -4.88 -29.48 -21.73
CA GLU A 119 -4.35 -30.84 -21.52
C GLU A 119 -5.41 -31.92 -21.78
N GLU A 120 -6.63 -31.78 -21.24
CA GLU A 120 -7.74 -32.72 -21.48
C GLU A 120 -8.14 -32.82 -22.97
N LYS A 121 -8.04 -31.71 -23.72
CA LYS A 121 -8.32 -31.72 -25.17
C LYS A 121 -7.24 -32.41 -25.99
N ASN A 122 -5.98 -32.28 -25.58
CA ASN A 122 -4.86 -32.93 -26.24
C ASN A 122 -4.84 -34.44 -25.97
N GLU A 123 -5.22 -34.90 -24.78
CA GLU A 123 -5.39 -36.33 -24.51
C GLU A 123 -6.57 -36.96 -25.26
N ALA A 124 -7.65 -36.21 -25.50
CA ALA A 124 -8.79 -36.70 -26.27
C ALA A 124 -8.56 -36.78 -27.79
N THR A 125 -7.50 -36.17 -28.32
CA THR A 125 -7.18 -36.16 -29.77
C THR A 125 -6.16 -37.20 -30.20
N ASP A 126 -5.55 -37.96 -29.27
CA ASP A 126 -4.47 -38.92 -29.56
C ASP A 126 -4.94 -40.40 -29.64
N VAL A 127 -6.25 -40.65 -29.83
CA VAL A 127 -6.83 -42.02 -29.93
C VAL A 127 -7.41 -42.36 -31.32
N GLU A 128 -7.38 -41.46 -32.30
CA GLU A 128 -7.80 -41.78 -33.67
C GLU A 128 -6.66 -41.57 -34.69
N GLU A 129 -5.76 -42.54 -34.82
CA GLU A 129 -5.19 -42.84 -36.14
C GLU A 129 -5.07 -44.37 -36.39
N PRO A 130 -5.69 -44.89 -37.47
CA PRO A 130 -5.55 -46.28 -37.90
C PRO A 130 -4.30 -46.49 -38.77
N THR A 131 -3.41 -47.40 -38.36
CA THR A 131 -2.46 -48.10 -39.27
C THR A 131 -3.20 -48.78 -40.44
N PRO A 132 -2.62 -48.97 -41.67
CA PRO A 132 -1.36 -49.73 -41.83
C PRO A 132 -0.43 -49.46 -43.06
N LEU A 133 0.87 -49.77 -42.84
CA LEU A 133 1.83 -50.55 -43.65
C LEU A 133 2.49 -50.03 -44.98
N LYS A 134 3.83 -50.23 -44.96
CA LYS A 134 4.78 -50.78 -45.99
C LYS A 134 5.56 -49.84 -46.94
N GLY A 135 6.89 -49.92 -46.83
CA GLY A 135 7.74 -50.34 -47.97
C GLY A 135 9.08 -49.63 -48.22
N SER A 136 10.17 -50.43 -48.28
CA SER A 136 11.41 -50.27 -49.09
C SER A 136 12.40 -49.12 -48.81
N THR A 137 13.60 -49.35 -48.25
CA THR A 137 14.86 -49.93 -48.79
C THR A 137 15.76 -49.02 -49.65
N ALA A 138 17.01 -48.94 -49.18
CA ALA A 138 18.29 -48.89 -49.91
C ALA A 138 18.91 -47.53 -50.33
N ALA A 139 20.20 -47.47 -50.04
CA ALA A 139 21.16 -46.40 -50.26
C ALA A 139 21.61 -46.29 -51.72
N VAL A 140 21.96 -45.08 -52.17
CA VAL A 140 22.92 -44.85 -53.27
C VAL A 140 23.71 -43.58 -52.97
N SER A 141 25.04 -43.71 -53.02
CA SER A 141 26.03 -42.65 -52.93
C SER A 141 26.43 -42.11 -54.31
N THR A 142 27.04 -40.91 -54.29
CA THR A 142 28.03 -40.32 -55.24
C THR A 142 27.48 -39.38 -56.36
N PRO A 143 28.33 -38.58 -57.07
CA PRO A 143 28.63 -37.19 -56.68
C PRO A 143 28.68 -36.17 -57.85
N GLY A 144 28.71 -34.87 -57.51
CA GLY A 144 29.39 -33.82 -58.30
C GLY A 144 28.68 -33.23 -59.53
N VAL A 145 28.63 -31.90 -59.59
CA VAL A 145 29.16 -31.02 -60.68
C VAL A 145 28.60 -29.59 -60.49
N SER A 146 29.49 -28.63 -60.68
CA SER A 146 29.36 -27.20 -60.37
C SER A 146 28.67 -26.37 -61.48
N THR A 147 28.26 -25.15 -61.07
CA THR A 147 28.22 -23.86 -61.79
C THR A 147 27.10 -23.58 -62.81
N PRO A 148 26.78 -22.29 -63.11
CA PRO A 148 26.41 -21.20 -62.21
C PRO A 148 25.21 -20.34 -62.75
N ASP A 149 24.81 -19.34 -61.95
CA ASP A 149 24.31 -18.02 -62.39
C ASP A 149 22.92 -17.91 -63.06
N VAL A 150 21.92 -17.39 -62.33
CA VAL A 150 20.97 -16.37 -62.85
C VAL A 150 20.46 -15.55 -61.66
N THR A 151 20.83 -14.27 -61.64
CA THR A 151 20.24 -13.20 -60.83
C THR A 151 18.73 -13.08 -61.09
N ASN A 152 17.90 -13.49 -60.13
CA ASN A 152 16.48 -13.12 -60.10
C ASN A 152 16.21 -12.10 -59.01
N ARG A 153 16.07 -10.86 -59.46
CA ARG A 153 15.48 -9.73 -58.74
C ARG A 153 13.95 -9.94 -58.74
N THR A 154 13.43 -10.65 -57.74
CA THR A 154 11.98 -10.75 -57.50
C THR A 154 11.66 -10.05 -56.21
N THR A 155 11.00 -8.90 -56.35
CA THR A 155 10.25 -8.18 -55.34
C THR A 155 9.23 -9.14 -54.69
N ALA A 156 9.57 -9.64 -53.51
CA ALA A 156 8.62 -10.29 -52.63
C ALA A 156 8.46 -9.40 -51.38
N SER A 157 7.22 -8.92 -51.25
CA SER A 157 6.52 -8.65 -50.00
C SER A 157 7.20 -9.28 -48.78
N PRO A 158 7.43 -8.55 -47.65
CA PRO A 158 7.93 -9.19 -46.45
C PRO A 158 6.87 -10.18 -45.98
N ALA A 159 7.08 -11.43 -46.37
CA ALA A 159 6.37 -12.58 -45.87
C ALA A 159 6.42 -12.49 -44.35
N ARG A 160 5.22 -12.58 -43.76
CA ARG A 160 4.99 -12.90 -42.36
C ARG A 160 5.59 -14.27 -42.06
N THR A 161 6.91 -14.35 -41.96
CA THR A 161 7.65 -15.55 -41.58
C THR A 161 8.83 -15.10 -40.74
N SER A 162 8.61 -14.94 -39.44
CA SER A 162 9.69 -14.76 -38.45
C SER A 162 9.19 -15.06 -37.03
N ALA A 163 8.48 -16.17 -36.85
CA ALA A 163 8.47 -16.88 -35.57
C ALA A 163 9.70 -17.83 -35.50
N ALA A 164 10.83 -17.37 -36.02
CA ALA A 164 12.03 -18.17 -36.24
C ALA A 164 12.98 -18.02 -35.05
N ASN A 165 13.16 -19.14 -34.34
CA ASN A 165 14.37 -19.56 -33.63
C ASN A 165 15.14 -18.46 -32.90
N TRP A 166 14.51 -17.85 -31.90
CA TRP A 166 15.27 -17.06 -30.93
C TRP A 166 16.13 -18.02 -30.12
N THR A 167 17.42 -17.76 -30.07
CA THR A 167 18.29 -18.54 -29.20
C THR A 167 17.88 -18.30 -27.73
N PRO A 168 18.08 -19.28 -26.84
CA PRO A 168 17.80 -19.10 -25.42
C PRO A 168 18.47 -17.85 -24.83
N GLU A 169 19.68 -17.53 -25.27
CA GLU A 169 20.41 -16.32 -24.84
C GLU A 169 19.72 -15.03 -25.30
N GLU A 170 19.22 -14.95 -26.53
CA GLU A 170 18.46 -13.79 -27.03
C GLU A 170 17.13 -13.60 -26.29
N LEU A 171 16.48 -14.70 -25.88
CA LEU A 171 15.27 -14.63 -25.05
C LEU A 171 15.57 -14.05 -23.67
N VAL A 172 16.66 -14.47 -23.02
CA VAL A 172 17.07 -13.93 -21.71
C VAL A 172 17.43 -12.44 -21.83
N LEU A 173 18.17 -12.04 -22.86
CA LEU A 173 18.53 -10.65 -23.08
C LEU A 173 17.30 -9.77 -23.31
N ARG A 174 16.35 -10.22 -24.13
CA ARG A 174 15.11 -9.50 -24.37
C ARG A 174 14.26 -9.39 -23.11
N GLN A 175 14.17 -10.45 -22.33
CA GLN A 175 13.42 -10.43 -21.08
C GLN A 175 14.06 -9.47 -20.07
N ARG A 176 15.39 -9.51 -19.93
CA ARG A 176 16.14 -8.56 -19.11
C ARG A 176 15.91 -7.12 -19.56
N GLN A 177 15.91 -6.87 -20.86
CA GLN A 177 15.65 -5.53 -21.39
C GLN A 177 14.24 -5.04 -21.06
N ARG A 178 13.21 -5.89 -21.17
CA ARG A 178 11.84 -5.53 -20.76
C ARG A 178 11.79 -5.16 -19.28
N VAL A 179 12.36 -6.00 -18.42
CA VAL A 179 12.40 -5.73 -16.97
C VAL A 179 13.10 -4.40 -16.67
N MET A 180 14.25 -4.13 -17.30
CA MET A 180 14.93 -2.84 -17.13
C MET A 180 14.10 -1.65 -17.63
N GLU A 181 13.34 -1.82 -18.72
CA GLU A 181 12.46 -0.76 -19.24
C GLU A 181 11.25 -0.53 -18.34
N ASP A 182 10.68 -1.58 -17.75
CA ASP A 182 9.60 -1.51 -16.76
C ASP A 182 10.09 -0.81 -15.49
N GLU A 183 11.23 -1.24 -14.93
CA GLU A 183 11.86 -0.60 -13.76
C GLU A 183 12.17 0.87 -14.03
N LYS A 184 12.72 1.19 -15.21
CA LYS A 184 12.97 2.58 -15.61
C LYS A 184 11.69 3.40 -15.65
N ARG A 185 10.58 2.84 -16.15
CA ARG A 185 9.27 3.50 -16.19
C ARG A 185 8.75 3.76 -14.77
N GLU A 186 8.79 2.77 -13.89
CA GLU A 186 8.37 2.90 -12.49
C GLU A 186 9.19 3.95 -11.75
N LEU A 187 10.52 3.92 -11.88
CA LEU A 187 11.41 4.92 -11.25
C LEU A 187 11.14 6.33 -11.80
N THR A 188 10.89 6.46 -13.10
CA THR A 188 10.57 7.76 -13.72
C THR A 188 9.23 8.29 -13.18
N GLN A 189 8.24 7.42 -13.02
CA GLN A 189 6.93 7.78 -12.46
C GLN A 189 7.06 8.19 -10.98
N LEU A 190 7.85 7.47 -10.19
CA LEU A 190 8.11 7.80 -8.79
C LEU A 190 8.82 9.16 -8.66
N VAL A 191 9.84 9.43 -9.48
CA VAL A 191 10.53 10.73 -9.49
C VAL A 191 9.59 11.86 -9.88
N ALA A 192 8.71 11.64 -10.87
CA ALA A 192 7.71 12.63 -11.26
C ALA A 192 6.73 12.93 -10.12
N SER A 193 6.24 11.89 -9.45
CA SER A 193 5.36 12.01 -8.28
C SER A 193 6.02 12.80 -7.15
N LEU A 194 7.26 12.44 -6.78
CA LEU A 194 8.02 13.12 -5.72
C LEU A 194 8.34 14.58 -6.07
N ARG A 195 8.54 14.91 -7.35
CA ARG A 195 8.71 16.30 -7.80
C ARG A 195 7.41 17.09 -7.64
N SER A 196 6.28 16.53 -8.07
CA SER A 196 4.97 17.16 -7.90
C SER A 196 4.63 17.37 -6.42
N GLU A 197 4.95 16.41 -5.55
CA GLU A 197 4.72 16.54 -4.11
C GLU A 197 5.62 17.64 -3.50
N ASN A 198 6.90 17.70 -3.88
CA ASN A 198 7.79 18.77 -3.44
C ASN A 198 7.33 20.16 -3.89
N GLU A 199 6.85 20.29 -5.14
CA GLU A 199 6.28 21.54 -5.64
C GLU A 199 5.05 21.97 -4.85
N ALA A 200 4.15 21.02 -4.53
CA ALA A 200 2.98 21.29 -3.70
C ALA A 200 3.35 21.73 -2.28
N LEU A 201 4.32 21.04 -1.66
CA LEU A 201 4.84 21.39 -0.33
C LEU A 201 5.52 22.76 -0.33
N GLN A 202 6.30 23.07 -1.36
CA GLN A 202 6.94 24.38 -1.50
C GLN A 202 5.91 25.49 -1.64
N SER A 203 4.87 25.29 -2.45
CA SER A 203 3.75 26.24 -2.58
C SER A 203 3.03 26.46 -1.24
N ALA A 204 2.78 25.38 -0.48
CA ALA A 204 2.17 25.48 0.84
C ALA A 204 3.07 26.23 1.85
N LEU A 205 4.39 26.02 1.79
CA LEU A 205 5.35 26.78 2.60
C LEU A 205 5.34 28.26 2.25
N ASP A 206 5.30 28.61 0.98
CA ASP A 206 5.27 30.01 0.54
C ASP A 206 3.98 30.71 0.96
N MET A 207 2.83 30.05 0.84
CA MET A 207 1.56 30.55 1.41
C MET A 207 1.67 30.81 2.91
N LYS A 208 2.32 29.91 3.67
CA LYS A 208 2.52 30.08 5.12
C LYS A 208 3.48 31.21 5.44
N ARG A 209 4.56 31.37 4.66
CA ARG A 209 5.47 32.52 4.80
C ARG A 209 4.75 33.83 4.58
N ASP A 210 3.87 33.91 3.59
CA ASP A 210 3.10 35.12 3.32
C ASP A 210 2.06 35.42 4.40
N GLN A 211 1.40 34.39 4.96
CA GLN A 211 0.56 34.55 6.16
C GLN A 211 1.35 35.12 7.34
N VAL A 212 2.54 34.59 7.61
CA VAL A 212 3.40 35.08 8.70
C VAL A 212 3.82 36.53 8.46
N LYS A 213 4.19 36.91 7.23
CA LYS A 213 4.49 38.31 6.88
C LYS A 213 3.30 39.23 7.16
N GLN A 214 2.10 38.83 6.73
CA GLN A 214 0.88 39.61 6.97
C GLN A 214 0.61 39.79 8.47
N HIS A 215 0.76 38.74 9.27
CA HIS A 215 0.60 38.85 10.73
C HIS A 215 1.66 39.73 11.37
N LEU A 216 2.90 39.69 10.88
CA LEU A 216 3.98 40.54 11.37
C LEU A 216 3.70 42.02 11.05
N GLU A 217 3.21 42.33 9.85
CA GLU A 217 2.77 43.69 9.49
C GLU A 217 1.59 44.17 10.36
N GLN A 218 0.62 43.28 10.64
CA GLN A 218 -0.49 43.58 11.54
C GLN A 218 0.00 43.90 12.96
N LEU A 219 0.91 43.08 13.50
CA LEU A 219 1.51 43.31 14.82
C LEU A 219 2.30 44.62 14.87
N GLN A 220 3.04 44.95 13.81
CA GLN A 220 3.76 46.24 13.71
C GLN A 220 2.79 47.42 13.74
N ARG A 221 1.66 47.35 13.02
CA ARG A 221 0.63 48.41 13.06
C ARG A 221 -0.01 48.54 14.45
N LEU A 222 -0.29 47.41 15.10
CA LEU A 222 -0.82 47.43 16.47
C LEU A 222 0.18 48.02 17.46
N ALA A 223 1.47 47.71 17.31
CA ALA A 223 2.53 48.29 18.13
C ALA A 223 2.60 49.82 17.95
N THR A 224 2.55 50.32 16.71
CA THR A 224 2.53 51.78 16.46
C THR A 224 1.30 52.45 17.06
N HIS A 225 0.12 51.82 16.97
CA HIS A 225 -1.09 52.37 17.60
C HIS A 225 -1.01 52.39 19.12
N LEU A 226 -0.36 51.39 19.73
CA LEU A 226 -0.14 51.36 21.16
C LEU A 226 0.82 52.48 21.59
N ASP A 227 1.91 52.68 20.84
CA ASP A 227 2.86 53.77 21.08
C ASP A 227 2.18 55.14 20.99
N ASP A 228 1.34 55.36 19.97
CA ASP A 228 0.54 56.58 19.83
C ASP A 228 -0.39 56.78 21.03
N ALA A 229 -1.10 55.73 21.46
CA ALA A 229 -2.00 55.79 22.60
C ALA A 229 -1.27 56.11 23.92
N VAL A 230 -0.08 55.53 24.12
CA VAL A 230 0.79 55.83 25.26
C VAL A 230 1.24 57.29 25.22
N GLN A 231 1.61 57.81 24.06
CA GLN A 231 1.99 59.21 23.90
C GLN A 231 0.82 60.15 24.19
N TYR A 232 -0.38 59.87 23.68
CA TYR A 232 -1.58 60.66 24.01
C TYR A 232 -1.92 60.65 25.50
N ALA A 233 -1.78 59.50 26.16
CA ALA A 233 -1.99 59.38 27.60
C ALA A 233 -0.98 60.21 28.39
N ARG A 234 0.29 60.23 27.97
CA ARG A 234 1.34 61.07 28.55
C ARG A 234 1.03 62.56 28.37
N ASP A 235 0.71 62.98 27.15
CA ASP A 235 0.38 64.37 26.85
C ASP A 235 -0.86 64.86 27.64
N TYR A 236 -1.85 63.98 27.85
CA TYR A 236 -3.01 64.28 28.67
C TYR A 236 -2.64 64.50 30.14
N ALA A 237 -1.84 63.60 30.71
CA ALA A 237 -1.38 63.70 32.11
C ALA A 237 -0.55 64.97 32.37
N GLU A 238 0.25 65.41 31.40
CA GLU A 238 1.04 66.64 31.50
C GLU A 238 0.19 67.91 31.40
N ARG A 239 -0.97 67.86 30.72
CA ARG A 239 -1.85 69.02 30.51
C ARG A 239 -2.91 69.21 31.59
N THR A 240 -3.22 68.19 32.39
CA THR A 240 -4.13 68.34 33.53
C THR A 240 -3.42 69.03 34.68
N PRO A 241 -3.73 70.31 35.00
CA PRO A 241 -3.14 70.95 36.16
C PRO A 241 -3.61 70.22 37.41
N VAL A 242 -2.64 69.76 38.21
CA VAL A 242 -2.92 69.21 39.54
C VAL A 242 -3.49 70.35 40.39
N PRO A 243 -4.73 70.22 40.91
CA PRO A 243 -5.34 71.24 41.76
C PRO A 243 -4.64 71.37 43.12
#